data_AF-A0A497G6F3-F1
#
_entry.id   AF-A0A497G6F3-F1
#
_cell.length_a   1.000
_cell.length_b   1.000
_cell.length_c   1.000
_cell.angle_alpha   90.00
_cell.angle_beta   90.00
_cell.angle_gamma   90.00
#
_symmetry.space_group_name_H-M   'P 1'
#
loop_
_entity.id
_entity.type
_entity.pdbx_description
1 polymer ?
#
loop_
_entity_poly.entity_id
_entity_poly.type
_entity_poly.pdbx_seq_one_letter_code
_entity_poly.pdbx_strand_id
1 'polypeptide(L)'
;MFFLRGDIKGALNVYSKIESIYKKAELPVPDWILYQKAMCYKKQGENDKARAYFEEVKKLYPGSYWAKEADWNLNEMAIKGKLESAKELVKELSS
;
A
#
# COMPACT_ATOMS: atom_id res chain seq x y z
N MET A 1 6.02 10.61 -13.10
CA MET A 1 5.16 10.42 -11.91
C MET A 1 3.76 10.05 -12.40
N PHE A 2 3.49 8.75 -12.62
CA PHE A 2 2.32 8.21 -13.36
C PHE A 2 1.06 8.09 -12.48
N PHE A 3 0.61 9.19 -11.85
CA PHE A 3 -0.58 9.17 -10.98
C PHE A 3 -1.59 10.24 -11.35
N LEU A 4 -2.08 10.20 -12.60
CA LEU A 4 -3.34 10.82 -12.97
C LEU A 4 -4.43 9.76 -12.92
N ARG A 5 -5.23 9.83 -11.84
CA ARG A 5 -6.52 9.19 -11.45
C ARG A 5 -7.25 8.16 -12.34
N GLY A 6 -6.95 8.00 -13.63
CA GLY A 6 -7.70 7.15 -14.55
C GLY A 6 -7.30 5.68 -14.59
N ASP A 7 -6.03 5.33 -14.41
CA ASP A 7 -5.56 3.96 -14.72
C ASP A 7 -4.78 3.28 -13.58
N ILE A 8 -5.40 3.21 -12.41
CA ILE A 8 -4.84 2.48 -11.25
C ILE A 8 -4.65 0.99 -11.59
N LYS A 9 -5.56 0.42 -12.39
CA LYS A 9 -5.50 -0.98 -12.82
C LYS A 9 -4.34 -1.24 -13.79
N GLY A 10 -4.12 -0.37 -14.77
CA GLY A 10 -2.99 -0.43 -15.69
C GLY A 10 -1.65 -0.23 -14.97
N ALA A 11 -1.58 0.72 -14.03
CA ALA A 11 -0.39 0.90 -13.19
C ALA A 11 -0.06 -0.38 -12.39
N LEU A 12 -1.06 -0.99 -11.75
CA LEU A 12 -0.89 -2.24 -11.01
C LEU A 12 -0.40 -3.39 -11.91
N ASN A 13 -0.91 -3.47 -13.14
CA ASN A 13 -0.48 -4.47 -14.11
C ASN A 13 0.99 -4.28 -14.50
N VAL A 14 1.40 -3.04 -14.79
CA VAL A 14 2.80 -2.72 -15.10
C VAL A 14 3.72 -3.06 -13.93
N TYR A 15 3.37 -2.65 -12.71
CA TYR A 15 4.19 -2.94 -11.53
C TYR A 15 4.25 -4.44 -11.22
N SER A 16 3.17 -5.19 -11.43
CA SER A 16 3.16 -6.65 -11.24
C SER A 16 4.03 -7.36 -12.29
N LYS A 17 4.06 -6.86 -13.53
CA LYS A 17 4.99 -7.36 -14.55
C LYS A 17 6.43 -7.10 -14.17
N ILE A 18 6.75 -5.89 -13.70
CA ILE A 18 8.09 -5.54 -13.23
C ILE A 18 8.49 -6.47 -12.09
N GLU A 19 7.66 -6.61 -11.07
CA GLU A 19 7.92 -7.52 -9.95
C GLU A 19 8.17 -8.96 -10.39
N SER A 20 7.38 -9.47 -11.35
CA SER A 20 7.57 -10.81 -11.91
C SER A 20 8.91 -10.96 -12.65
N ILE A 21 9.32 -9.93 -13.40
CA ILE A 21 10.63 -9.92 -14.08
C ILE A 21 11.77 -9.95 -13.06
N TYR A 22 11.69 -9.14 -12.01
CA TYR A 22 12.71 -9.11 -10.95
C TYR A 22 12.76 -10.43 -10.19
N LYS A 23 11.60 -11.00 -9.82
CA LYS A 23 11.53 -12.32 -9.17
C LYS A 23 12.11 -13.42 -10.06
N LYS A 24 11.82 -13.41 -11.36
CA LYS A 24 12.38 -14.37 -12.32
C LYS A 24 13.90 -14.20 -12.49
N ALA A 25 14.39 -12.97 -12.37
CA ALA A 25 15.81 -12.67 -12.39
C ALA A 25 16.49 -12.90 -11.03
N GLU A 26 15.77 -13.37 -10.00
CA GLU A 26 16.25 -13.51 -8.62
C GLU A 26 16.82 -12.20 -8.04
N LEU A 27 16.32 -11.07 -8.54
CA LEU A 27 16.73 -9.74 -8.12
C LEU A 27 15.73 -9.16 -7.10
N PRO A 28 16.22 -8.38 -6.12
CA PRO A 28 15.36 -7.71 -5.17
C PRO A 28 14.53 -6.64 -5.88
N VAL A 29 13.21 -6.68 -5.67
CA VAL A 29 12.24 -5.77 -6.30
C VAL A 29 12.42 -4.38 -5.71
N PRO A 30 12.66 -3.33 -6.52
CA PRO A 30 12.90 -1.99 -6.00
C PRO A 30 11.83 -1.50 -5.03
N ASP A 31 12.26 -0.84 -3.96
CA ASP A 31 11.40 -0.32 -2.90
C ASP A 31 10.26 0.58 -3.40
N TRP A 32 10.56 1.44 -4.38
CA TRP A 32 9.58 2.31 -5.02
C TRP A 32 8.50 1.52 -5.77
N ILE A 33 8.81 0.36 -6.36
CA ILE A 33 7.81 -0.49 -7.03
C ILE A 33 6.84 -1.05 -6.00
N LEU A 34 7.37 -1.62 -4.92
CA LEU A 34 6.58 -2.19 -3.83
C LEU A 34 5.67 -1.11 -3.20
N TYR A 35 6.21 0.09 -2.95
CA TYR A 35 5.43 1.22 -2.45
C TYR A 35 4.33 1.67 -3.42
N GLN A 36 4.63 1.79 -4.72
CA GLN A 36 3.63 2.21 -5.71
C GLN A 36 2.50 1.16 -5.84
N LYS A 37 2.82 -0.15 -5.77
CA LYS A 37 1.79 -1.20 -5.70
C LYS A 37 0.91 -1.04 -4.46
N ALA A 38 1.52 -0.82 -3.30
CA ALA A 38 0.79 -0.60 -2.05
C ALA A 38 -0.18 0.59 -2.18
N MET A 39 0.27 1.70 -2.79
CA MET A 39 -0.57 2.86 -3.07
C MET A 39 -1.71 2.58 -4.05
N CYS A 40 -1.47 1.77 -5.08
CA CYS A 40 -2.51 1.31 -5.99
C CYS A 40 -3.58 0.49 -5.27
N TYR A 41 -3.18 -0.45 -4.40
CA TYR A 41 -4.13 -1.23 -3.59
C TYR A 41 -4.89 -0.36 -2.59
N LYS A 42 -4.21 0.58 -1.91
CA LYS A 42 -4.83 1.54 -0.98
C LYS A 42 -5.94 2.33 -1.67
N LYS A 43 -5.68 2.79 -2.90
CA LYS A 43 -6.68 3.53 -3.69
C LYS A 43 -7.82 2.67 -4.23
N GLN A 44 -7.62 1.36 -4.36
CA GLN A 44 -8.68 0.41 -4.73
C GLN A 44 -9.53 -0.03 -3.54
N GLY A 45 -9.19 0.40 -2.31
CA GLY A 45 -9.84 -0.05 -1.08
C GLY A 45 -9.37 -1.41 -0.60
N GLU A 46 -8.41 -2.03 -1.29
CA GLU A 46 -7.82 -3.32 -0.91
C GLU A 46 -6.76 -3.12 0.20
N ASN A 47 -7.23 -2.72 1.38
CA ASN A 47 -6.39 -2.30 2.50
C ASN A 47 -5.45 -3.40 3.00
N ASP A 48 -5.86 -4.66 2.97
CA ASP A 48 -5.02 -5.78 3.41
C ASP A 48 -3.81 -5.99 2.49
N LYS A 49 -4.04 -5.92 1.17
CA LYS A 49 -2.95 -6.00 0.18
C LYS A 49 -2.04 -4.78 0.28
N ALA A 50 -2.61 -3.58 0.42
CA ALA A 50 -1.82 -2.38 0.61
C ALA A 50 -0.90 -2.49 1.84
N ARG A 51 -1.43 -2.96 2.97
CA ARG A 51 -0.66 -3.20 4.19
C ARG A 51 0.48 -4.19 3.96
N ALA A 52 0.21 -5.32 3.34
CA ALA A 52 1.22 -6.35 3.06
C ALA A 52 2.41 -5.78 2.25
N TYR A 53 2.15 -5.02 1.19
CA TYR A 53 3.22 -4.41 0.39
C TYR A 53 3.96 -3.30 1.16
N PHE A 54 3.27 -2.50 1.98
CA PHE A 54 3.94 -1.50 2.83
C PHE A 54 4.87 -2.15 3.87
N GLU A 55 4.44 -3.25 4.49
CA GLU A 55 5.27 -4.03 5.41
C GLU A 55 6.46 -4.67 4.69
N GLU A 56 6.27 -5.13 3.45
CA GLU A 56 7.34 -5.68 2.63
C GLU A 56 8.41 -4.63 2.29
N VAL A 57 8.02 -3.40 1.94
CA VAL A 57 8.95 -2.28 1.75
C VAL A 57 9.78 -2.05 3.01
N LYS A 58 9.14 -2.00 4.18
CA LYS A 58 9.84 -1.78 5.45
C LYS A 58 10.78 -2.93 5.81
N LYS A 59 10.40 -4.16 5.50
CA LYS A 59 11.20 -5.36 5.79
C LYS A 59 12.43 -5.44 4.89
N LEU A 60 12.27 -5.18 3.59
CA LEU A 60 13.35 -5.30 2.60
C LEU A 60 14.22 -4.04 2.55
N TYR A 61 13.65 -2.88 2.87
CA TYR A 61 14.30 -1.57 2.69
C TYR A 61 14.12 -0.65 3.90
N PRO A 62 14.41 -1.08 5.14
CA PRO A 62 14.04 -0.35 6.37
C PRO A 62 14.56 1.09 6.47
N GLY A 63 15.68 1.41 5.80
CA GLY A 63 16.27 2.75 5.80
C GLY A 63 15.85 3.64 4.64
N SER A 64 15.05 3.15 3.69
CA SER A 64 14.75 3.90 2.48
C SER A 64 13.68 4.96 2.70
N TYR A 65 13.67 5.96 1.82
CA TYR A 65 12.62 6.99 1.80
C TYR A 65 11.22 6.35 1.73
N TRP A 66 11.07 5.33 0.89
CA TRP A 66 9.79 4.63 0.70
C TRP A 66 9.38 3.79 1.90
N ALA A 67 10.31 3.29 2.71
CA ALA A 67 9.97 2.63 3.97
C ALA A 67 9.41 3.61 5.01
N LYS A 68 9.93 4.84 5.07
CA LYS A 68 9.37 5.90 5.92
C LYS A 68 7.96 6.30 5.46
N GLU A 69 7.78 6.48 4.15
CA GLU A 69 6.46 6.75 3.57
C GLU A 69 5.48 5.58 3.78
N ALA A 70 5.95 4.34 3.67
CA ALA A 70 5.15 3.14 3.95
C ALA A 70 4.70 3.11 5.41
N ASP A 71 5.59 3.43 6.35
CA ASP A 71 5.26 3.50 7.77
C ASP A 71 4.19 4.57 8.06
N TRP A 72 4.34 5.76 7.46
CA TRP A 72 3.33 6.81 7.54
C TRP A 72 1.96 6.33 7.04
N ASN A 73 1.92 5.69 5.87
CA ASN A 73 0.68 5.17 5.30
C ASN A 73 0.04 4.08 6.17
N LEU A 74 0.84 3.17 6.73
CA LEU A 74 0.36 2.13 7.65
C LEU A 74 -0.27 2.73 8.91
N ASN A 75 0.38 3.74 9.50
CA ASN A 75 -0.13 4.45 10.66
C ASN A 75 -1.45 5.19 10.33
N GLU A 76 -1.51 5.90 9.20
CA GLU A 76 -2.73 6.56 8.71
C GLU A 76 -3.89 5.57 8.54
N MET A 77 -3.63 4.42 7.91
CA MET A 77 -4.62 3.37 7.71
C MET A 77 -5.12 2.78 9.03
N ALA A 78 -4.22 2.57 10.00
CA ALA A 78 -4.59 2.07 11.32
C ALA A 78 -5.47 3.06 12.10
N ILE A 79 -5.15 4.36 12.03
CA ILE A 79 -5.96 5.41 12.67
C ILE A 79 -7.35 5.48 12.03
N LYS A 80 -7.42 5.46 10.70
CA LYS A 80 -8.71 5.48 9.97
C LYS A 80 -9.58 4.27 10.31
N GLY A 81 -9.00 3.07 10.34
CA GLY A 81 -9.75 1.86 10.71
C GLY A 81 -10.35 1.96 12.11
N LYS A 82 -9.56 2.41 13.09
CA LYS A 82 -10.05 2.63 14.47
C LYS A 82 -11.14 3.70 14.55
N LEU A 83 -10.98 4.78 13.80
CA LEU A 83 -11.95 5.88 13.76
C LEU A 83 -13.29 5.43 13.18
N GLU A 84 -13.28 4.62 12.11
CA GLU A 84 -14.53 4.09 11.56
C GLU A 84 -15.22 3.14 12.53
N SER A 85 -14.50 2.21 13.16
CA SER A 85 -15.09 1.35 14.20
C SER A 85 -15.66 2.15 15.38
N ALA A 86 -14.99 3.23 15.79
CA ALA A 86 -15.49 4.10 16.86
C ALA A 86 -16.79 4.82 16.45
N LYS A 87 -16.92 5.27 15.20
CA LYS A 87 -18.16 5.90 14.70
C LYS A 87 -19.31 4.90 14.65
N GLU A 88 -19.06 3.67 14.24
CA GLU A 88 -20.09 2.62 14.19
C GLU A 88 -20.63 2.32 15.60
N LEU A 89 -19.77 2.17 16.60
CA LEU A 89 -20.16 1.96 18.00
C LEU A 89 -20.99 3.13 18.54
N VAL A 90 -20.60 4.37 18.26
CA VAL A 90 -21.35 5.56 18.71
C VAL A 90 -22.74 5.58 18.06
N LYS A 91 -22.86 5.19 16.79
CA LYS A 91 -24.14 5.12 16.07
C LYS A 91 -25.07 4.08 16.71
N GLU A 92 -24.56 2.90 17.03
CA GLU A 92 -25.31 1.83 17.70
C GLU A 92 -25.80 2.25 19.10
N LEU A 93 -25.00 2.99 19.86
CA LEU A 93 -25.39 3.49 21.20
C LEU A 93 -26.40 4.65 21.15
N SER A 94 -26.52 5.31 19.99
CA SER A 94 -27.43 6.45 19.77
C SER A 94 -28.74 6.08 19.07
N SER A 95 -28.92 4.81 18.73
CA SER A 95 -30.13 4.24 18.10
C SER A 95 -30.94 3.46 19.13
#